data_AF-G5K3D9-F1
#
_entry.id   AF-G5K3D9-F1
#
_cell.length_a   1.000
_cell.length_b   1.000
_cell.length_c   1.000
_cell.angle_alpha   90.00
_cell.angle_beta   90.00
_cell.angle_gamma   90.00
#
_symmetry.space_group_name_H-M   'P 1'
#
loop_
_entity.id
_entity.type
_entity.pdbx_description
1 polymer ?
#
loop_
_entity_poly.entity_id
_entity_poly.type
_entity_poly.pdbx_seq_one_letter_code
_entity_poly.pdbx_strand_id
1 'polypeptide(L)'
;MLVLFGMVALQGMQMLNRVDFAGNEHNFIIAAVSISAGIGFNGTNLFASLPATANMFLTNGIVIATVSAVLLNLFFNGKKK
;
A
#
# COMPACT_ATOMS: atom_id res chain seq x y z
N MET A 1 -14.27 12.03 14.67
CA MET A 1 -13.31 11.53 13.65
C MET A 1 -13.08 10.02 13.74
N LEU A 2 -13.05 9.44 14.95
CA LEU A 2 -12.82 8.01 15.16
C LEU A 2 -13.80 7.09 14.39
N VAL A 3 -15.10 7.42 14.40
CA VAL A 3 -16.12 6.66 13.64
C VAL A 3 -15.87 6.68 12.13
N LEU A 4 -15.54 7.86 11.57
CA LEU A 4 -15.26 8.01 10.14
C LEU A 4 -14.00 7.25 9.74
N PHE A 5 -12.95 7.32 10.55
CA PHE A 5 -11.72 6.57 10.32
C PHE A 5 -11.97 5.05 10.35
N GLY A 6 -12.76 4.57 11.32
CA GLY A 6 -13.17 3.17 11.40
C GLY A 6 -13.98 2.72 10.18
N MET A 7 -14.93 3.53 9.70
CA MET A 7 -15.70 3.21 8.49
C MET A 7 -14.82 3.11 7.25
N VAL A 8 -13.84 4.01 7.07
CA VAL A 8 -12.89 3.95 5.95
C VAL A 8 -12.03 2.70 6.02
N ALA A 9 -11.55 2.33 7.22
CA ALA A 9 -10.78 1.10 7.42
C ALA A 9 -11.60 -0.15 7.08
N LEU A 10 -12.87 -0.21 7.51
CA LEU A 10 -13.79 -1.30 7.15
C LEU A 10 -14.04 -1.39 5.64
N GLN A 11 -14.22 -0.26 4.97
CA GLN A 11 -14.37 -0.23 3.51
C GLN A 11 -13.13 -0.77 2.79
N GLY A 12 -11.93 -0.42 3.27
CA GLY A 12 -10.68 -0.97 2.76
C GLY A 12 -10.60 -2.49 2.89
N MET A 13 -10.96 -3.04 4.05
CA MET A 13 -10.99 -4.49 4.26
C MET A 13 -12.04 -5.19 3.38
N GLN A 14 -13.23 -4.60 3.19
CA GLN A 14 -14.25 -5.15 2.29
C GLN A 14 -13.78 -5.17 0.83
N MET A 15 -13.03 -4.16 0.39
CA MET A 15 -12.42 -4.15 -0.94
C MET A 15 -11.40 -5.28 -1.08
N LEU A 16 -10.58 -5.48 -0.04
CA LEU A 16 -9.55 -6.52 -0.02
C LEU A 16 -10.17 -7.94 0.00
N ASN A 17 -11.33 -8.13 0.63
CA ASN A 17 -12.04 -9.40 0.67
C ASN A 17 -12.54 -9.89 -0.71
N ARG A 18 -12.60 -9.01 -1.72
CA ARG A 18 -12.92 -9.40 -3.10
C ARG A 18 -11.72 -9.97 -3.86
N VAL A 19 -10.53 -9.89 -3.30
CA VAL A 19 -9.29 -10.38 -3.91
C VAL A 19 -9.08 -11.84 -3.51
N ASP A 20 -8.76 -12.68 -4.49
CA ASP A 20 -8.37 -14.06 -4.23
C ASP A 20 -6.93 -14.13 -3.68
N PHE A 21 -6.83 -14.47 -2.40
CA PHE A 21 -5.56 -14.71 -1.70
C PHE A 21 -5.22 -16.19 -1.55
N ALA A 22 -6.20 -17.08 -1.71
CA ALA A 22 -6.03 -18.51 -1.53
C ALA A 22 -5.54 -19.21 -2.82
N GLY A 23 -6.07 -18.80 -3.98
CA GLY A 23 -5.67 -19.33 -5.28
C GLY A 23 -4.49 -18.61 -5.93
N ASN A 24 -4.08 -17.44 -5.41
CA ASN A 24 -2.96 -16.68 -5.95
C ASN A 24 -2.10 -16.06 -4.84
N GLU A 25 -1.07 -16.81 -4.42
CA GLU A 25 -0.11 -16.41 -3.37
C GLU A 25 0.55 -15.05 -3.64
N HIS A 26 0.71 -14.66 -4.91
CA HIS A 26 1.25 -13.35 -5.28
C HIS A 26 0.40 -12.20 -4.76
N ASN A 27 -0.93 -12.31 -4.84
CA ASN A 27 -1.83 -11.27 -4.35
C ASN A 27 -1.65 -11.06 -2.84
N PHE A 28 -1.45 -12.16 -2.11
CA PHE A 28 -1.22 -12.12 -0.67
C PHE A 28 0.09 -11.42 -0.32
N ILE A 29 1.16 -11.75 -1.04
CA ILE A 29 2.47 -11.10 -0.90
C ILE A 29 2.38 -9.60 -1.25
N ILE A 30 1.72 -9.24 -2.35
CA ILE A 30 1.52 -7.84 -2.77
C ILE A 30 0.80 -7.06 -1.65
N ALA A 31 -0.29 -7.61 -1.11
CA ALA A 31 -1.05 -6.97 -0.04
C ALA A 31 -0.24 -6.84 1.25
N ALA A 32 0.43 -7.91 1.70
CA ALA A 32 1.22 -7.90 2.93
C ALA A 32 2.38 -6.89 2.87
N VAL A 33 3.11 -6.86 1.75
CA VAL A 33 4.29 -5.98 1.59
C VAL A 33 3.86 -4.52 1.40
N SER A 34 2.81 -4.25 0.62
CA SER A 34 2.35 -2.87 0.41
C SER A 34 1.76 -2.24 1.66
N ILE A 35 0.95 -2.98 2.43
CA ILE A 35 0.35 -2.50 3.68
C ILE A 35 1.43 -2.26 4.74
N SER A 36 2.36 -3.21 4.92
CA SER A 36 3.46 -3.06 5.88
C SER A 36 4.40 -1.92 5.51
N ALA A 37 4.71 -1.72 4.22
CA ALA A 37 5.47 -0.57 3.76
C ALA A 37 4.75 0.75 4.05
N GLY A 38 3.44 0.84 3.76
CA GLY A 38 2.68 2.05 4.04
C GLY A 38 2.66 2.45 5.51
N ILE A 39 2.53 1.47 6.40
CA ILE A 39 2.56 1.71 7.85
C ILE A 39 3.99 2.03 8.32
N GLY A 40 4.99 1.28 7.84
CA GLY A 40 6.38 1.41 8.28
C GLY A 40 7.08 2.69 7.82
N PHE A 41 6.72 3.22 6.66
CA PHE A 41 7.31 4.46 6.14
C PHE A 41 6.54 5.73 6.53
N ASN A 42 5.35 5.60 7.14
CA ASN A 42 4.53 6.75 7.54
C ASN A 42 5.25 7.63 8.57
N GLY A 43 5.50 8.90 8.22
CA GLY A 43 6.13 9.85 9.13
C GLY A 43 7.63 9.63 9.34
N THR A 44 8.28 8.80 8.51
CA THR A 44 9.73 8.59 8.58
C THR A 44 10.48 9.73 7.90
N ASN A 45 11.56 10.21 8.54
CA ASN A 45 12.42 11.28 7.98
C ASN A 45 13.47 10.73 7.00
N LEU A 46 13.29 9.50 6.52
CA LEU A 46 14.23 8.79 5.64
C LEU A 46 14.40 9.50 4.28
N PHE A 47 13.42 10.32 3.88
CA PHE A 47 13.41 11.07 2.63
C PHE A 47 13.74 12.56 2.81
N ALA A 48 14.31 12.96 3.96
CA ALA A 48 14.65 14.37 4.28
C ALA A 48 15.56 15.05 3.25
N SER A 49 16.40 14.28 2.55
CA SER A 49 17.33 14.80 1.55
C SER A 49 16.71 15.01 0.15
N LEU A 50 15.41 14.70 -0.03
CA LEU A 50 14.71 14.89 -1.30
C LEU A 50 14.05 16.28 -1.38
N PRO A 51 13.84 16.83 -2.60
CA PRO A 51 13.16 18.10 -2.79
C PRO A 51 11.80 18.11 -2.09
N ALA A 52 11.42 19.26 -1.53
CA ALA A 52 10.27 19.42 -0.62
C ALA A 52 8.97 18.75 -1.12
N THR A 53 8.70 18.84 -2.43
CA THR A 53 7.54 18.20 -3.06
C THR A 53 7.62 16.67 -2.99
N ALA A 54 8.75 16.07 -3.34
CA ALA A 54 8.93 14.62 -3.30
C ALA A 54 8.94 14.08 -1.86
N ASN A 55 9.54 14.83 -0.94
CA ASN A 55 9.52 14.51 0.49
C ASN A 55 8.07 14.43 1.03
N MET A 56 7.22 15.41 0.67
CA MET A 56 5.83 15.45 1.13
C MET A 56 5.01 14.24 0.69
N PHE A 57 5.24 13.73 -0.53
CA PHE A 57 4.58 12.52 -1.03
C PHE A 57 5.15 11.24 -0.41
N LEU A 58 6.47 11.11 -0.33
CA LEU A 58 7.14 9.88 0.15
C LEU A 58 7.05 9.69 1.66
N THR A 59 6.86 10.76 2.43
CA THR A 59 6.60 10.68 3.87
C THR A 59 5.16 10.20 4.16
N ASN A 60 4.27 10.26 3.17
CA ASN A 60 2.91 9.79 3.30
C ASN A 60 2.81 8.28 3.03
N GLY A 61 2.51 7.53 4.09
CA GLY A 61 2.41 6.07 4.03
C GLY A 61 1.42 5.53 2.98
N ILE A 62 0.34 6.27 2.68
CA ILE A 62 -0.65 5.85 1.67
C ILE A 62 -0.02 5.83 0.27
N VAL A 63 0.83 6.82 -0.03
CA VAL A 63 1.51 6.93 -1.33
C VAL A 63 2.51 5.78 -1.47
N ILE A 64 3.32 5.53 -0.44
CA ILE A 64 4.28 4.43 -0.43
C ILE A 64 3.59 3.07 -0.57
N ALA A 65 2.50 2.83 0.16
CA ALA A 65 1.70 1.62 0.01
C ALA A 65 1.20 1.44 -1.42
N THR A 66 0.65 2.51 -2.02
CA THR A 66 0.07 2.46 -3.36
C THR A 66 1.14 2.20 -4.42
N VAL A 67 2.26 2.91 -4.36
CA VAL A 67 3.39 2.72 -5.29
C VAL A 67 3.95 1.31 -5.17
N SER A 68 4.15 0.81 -3.94
CA SER A 68 4.61 -0.55 -3.69
C SER A 68 3.62 -1.60 -4.23
N ALA A 69 2.32 -1.44 -3.96
CA ALA A 69 1.28 -2.32 -4.46
C ALA A 69 1.25 -2.38 -6.00
N VAL A 70 1.33 -1.23 -6.67
CA VAL A 70 1.31 -1.16 -8.14
C VAL A 70 2.55 -1.81 -8.74
N LEU A 71 3.74 -1.52 -8.20
CA LEU A 71 4.99 -2.11 -8.68
C LEU A 71 5.02 -3.63 -8.50
N LEU A 72 4.63 -4.12 -7.32
CA LEU A 72 4.59 -5.57 -7.04
C LEU A 72 3.51 -6.26 -7.88
N ASN A 73 2.34 -5.65 -8.04
CA ASN A 73 1.29 -6.19 -8.91
C ASN A 73 1.74 -6.27 -10.37
N LEU A 74 2.45 -5.27 -10.88
CA LEU A 74 3.00 -5.29 -12.23
C LEU A 74 4.09 -6.35 -12.37
N PHE A 75 4.94 -6.53 -11.36
CA PHE A 75 6.02 -7.53 -11.41
C PHE A 75 5.50 -8.97 -11.34
N PHE A 76 4.59 -9.27 -10.42
CA PHE A 76 4.10 -10.64 -10.19
C PHE A 76 2.91 -11.00 -11.10
N ASN A 77 1.98 -10.07 -11.33
CA ASN A 77 0.76 -10.35 -12.09
C ASN A 77 0.79 -9.78 -13.52
N GLY A 78 1.71 -8.85 -13.84
CA GLY A 78 1.85 -8.27 -15.18
C GLY A 78 2.47 -9.20 -16.24
N LYS A 79 3.01 -10.36 -15.86
CA LYS A 79 3.51 -11.40 -16.80
C LYS A 79 2.50 -12.51 -17.12
N LYS A 80 1.26 -12.44 -16.62
CA LYS A 80 0.19 -13.33 -17.11
C LYS A 80 -0.25 -12.86 -18.49
N LYS A 81 0.36 -13.47 -19.51
CA LYS A 81 -0.20 -13.56 -20.86
C LYS A 81 -1.27 -14.65 -20.89
#